data_AF-A0A7W7AKB2-F1
#
_entry.id   AF-A0A7W7AKB2-F1
#
_cell.length_a   1.000
_cell.length_b   1.000
_cell.length_c   1.000
_cell.angle_alpha   90.00
_cell.angle_beta   90.00
_cell.angle_gamma   90.00
#
_symmetry.space_group_name_H-M   'P 1'
#
loop_
_entity.id
_entity.type
_entity.pdbx_description
1 polymer ?
#
loop_
_entity_poly.entity_id
_entity_poly.type
_entity_poly.pdbx_seq_one_letter_code
_entity_poly.pdbx_strand_id
1 'polypeptide(L)'
;MLRAATSALALMVTALSVAAPVRARSLLDYVGQCVPFARAASGIQIFGDAWTWWSQAEGRYARGHVPRPGAVIVFARTSRLPLGHVAVVSRVVEKRVVMLTHANWSRQNGERGHAEQDVTLYDVSDRNDWSDVKVWFRDNEGLGGSTYPVNGFIYGGTPARELTGVAPDYVGALIDAYVPDTKGR
;
A
#
# COMPACT_ATOMS: atom_id res chain seq x y z
N MET A 1 66.51 15.20 -48.64
CA MET A 1 66.31 16.57 -48.14
C MET A 1 65.03 16.61 -47.30
N LEU A 2 65.15 17.11 -46.06
CA LEU A 2 64.15 17.66 -45.13
C LEU A 2 62.72 17.07 -44.98
N ARG A 3 62.54 16.44 -43.81
CA ARG A 3 61.44 16.47 -42.82
C ARG A 3 60.19 17.33 -43.10
N ALA A 4 59.03 16.76 -42.79
CA ALA A 4 58.04 17.39 -41.91
C ALA A 4 57.16 16.30 -41.26
N ALA A 5 57.44 15.96 -40.00
CA ALA A 5 56.52 15.16 -39.18
C ALA A 5 55.64 16.14 -38.40
N THR A 6 54.36 16.21 -38.75
CA THR A 6 53.37 17.04 -38.09
C THR A 6 52.97 16.40 -36.76
N SER A 7 53.36 17.04 -35.65
CA SER A 7 52.90 16.68 -34.32
C SER A 7 51.42 17.03 -34.16
N ALA A 8 50.55 16.03 -34.05
CA ALA A 8 49.16 16.22 -33.67
C ALA A 8 49.04 16.16 -32.14
N LEU A 9 48.84 17.31 -31.51
CA LEU A 9 48.51 17.44 -30.10
C LEU A 9 47.04 17.03 -29.91
N ALA A 10 46.80 15.82 -29.41
CA ALA A 10 45.45 15.36 -29.08
C ALA A 10 44.97 16.02 -27.79
N LEU A 11 44.04 16.97 -27.92
CA LEU A 11 43.35 17.59 -26.78
C LEU A 11 42.33 16.56 -26.23
N MET A 12 42.68 15.90 -25.12
CA MET A 12 41.78 14.97 -24.44
C MET A 12 40.76 15.77 -23.64
N VAL A 13 39.58 16.01 -24.22
CA VAL A 13 38.44 16.61 -23.51
C VAL A 13 37.80 15.51 -22.65
N THR A 14 38.07 15.54 -21.33
CA THR A 14 37.35 14.69 -20.37
C THR A 14 35.94 15.25 -20.16
N ALA A 15 34.94 14.57 -20.72
CA ALA A 15 33.55 14.88 -20.46
C ALA A 15 33.19 14.48 -19.01
N LEU A 16 32.98 15.45 -18.13
CA LEU A 16 32.33 15.23 -16.83
C LEU A 16 30.84 14.95 -17.08
N SER A 17 30.46 13.67 -17.04
CA SER A 17 29.05 13.27 -17.04
C SER A 17 28.41 13.71 -15.72
N VAL A 18 27.68 14.82 -15.74
CA VAL A 18 26.81 15.21 -14.63
C VAL A 18 25.65 14.23 -14.61
N ALA A 19 25.70 13.24 -13.72
CA ALA A 19 24.58 12.33 -13.50
C ALA A 19 23.39 13.14 -12.93
N ALA A 20 22.34 13.31 -13.73
CA ALA A 20 21.10 13.90 -13.25
C ALA A 20 20.53 13.01 -12.12
N PRO A 21 19.97 13.59 -11.04
CA PRO A 21 19.39 12.79 -9.97
C PRO A 21 18.21 11.99 -10.53
N VAL A 22 18.27 10.66 -10.45
CA VAL A 22 17.13 9.79 -10.71
C VAL A 22 16.07 10.11 -9.65
N ARG A 23 14.98 10.75 -10.06
CA ARG A 23 13.82 10.93 -9.18
C ARG A 23 13.24 9.56 -8.88
N ALA A 24 13.19 9.19 -7.60
CA ALA A 24 12.44 8.02 -7.17
C ALA A 24 10.97 8.20 -7.58
N ARG A 25 10.37 7.19 -8.20
CA ARG A 25 8.94 7.17 -8.52
C ARG A 25 8.17 7.16 -7.20
N SER A 26 7.13 7.98 -7.08
CA SER A 26 6.30 7.97 -5.87
C SER A 26 5.59 6.63 -5.75
N LEU A 27 5.38 6.18 -4.51
CA LEU A 27 4.54 5.01 -4.21
C LEU A 27 3.11 5.21 -4.76
N LEU A 28 2.62 6.45 -4.79
CA LEU A 28 1.27 6.80 -5.22
C LEU A 28 1.10 6.79 -6.74
N ASP A 29 2.19 6.85 -7.51
CA ASP A 29 2.13 6.70 -8.97
C ASP A 29 1.97 5.22 -9.41
N TYR A 30 1.89 4.29 -8.46
CA TYR A 30 1.79 2.86 -8.76
C TYR A 30 0.43 2.52 -9.38
N VAL A 31 0.48 1.77 -10.49
CA VAL A 31 -0.68 1.17 -11.14
C VAL A 31 -0.41 -0.32 -11.31
N GLY A 32 -1.19 -1.17 -10.65
CA GLY A 32 -1.00 -2.61 -10.72
C GLY A 32 -1.76 -3.39 -9.65
N GLN A 33 -1.17 -4.46 -9.15
CA GLN A 33 -1.79 -5.38 -8.20
C GLN A 33 -1.43 -5.00 -6.74
N CYS A 34 -2.24 -5.45 -5.79
CA CYS A 34 -2.01 -5.16 -4.36
C CYS A 34 -0.74 -5.79 -3.81
N VAL A 35 -0.37 -6.98 -4.28
CA VAL A 35 0.79 -7.76 -3.79
C VAL A 35 2.13 -7.05 -4.10
N PRO A 36 2.48 -6.69 -5.34
CA PRO A 36 3.72 -5.96 -5.60
C PRO A 36 3.73 -4.58 -4.92
N PHE A 37 2.58 -3.90 -4.86
CA PHE A 37 2.46 -2.65 -4.10
C PHE A 37 2.81 -2.85 -2.63
N ALA A 38 2.17 -3.81 -1.96
CA ALA A 38 2.37 -4.06 -0.53
C ALA A 38 3.81 -4.43 -0.22
N ARG A 39 4.50 -5.16 -1.11
CA ARG A 39 5.94 -5.42 -0.97
C ARG A 39 6.77 -4.13 -1.02
N ALA A 40 6.51 -3.25 -1.97
CA ALA A 40 7.20 -1.97 -2.09
C ALA A 40 6.89 -1.05 -0.90
N ALA A 41 5.64 -1.03 -0.43
CA ALA A 41 5.16 -0.18 0.64
C ALA A 41 5.59 -0.63 2.04
N SER A 42 5.67 -1.94 2.31
CA SER A 42 6.00 -2.50 3.63
C SER A 42 7.44 -3.01 3.74
N GLY A 43 8.08 -3.37 2.63
CA GLY A 43 9.36 -4.08 2.61
C GLY A 43 9.26 -5.59 2.82
N ILE A 44 8.06 -6.16 3.06
CA ILE A 44 7.85 -7.61 3.17
C ILE A 44 8.05 -8.29 1.80
N GLN A 45 8.70 -9.45 1.78
CA GLN A 45 9.09 -10.18 0.57
C GLN A 45 8.32 -11.52 0.46
N ILE A 46 6.99 -11.41 0.40
CA ILE A 46 6.06 -12.52 0.16
C ILE A 46 5.41 -12.32 -1.21
N PHE A 47 5.12 -13.41 -1.93
CA PHE A 47 4.68 -13.39 -3.32
C PHE A 47 3.49 -14.34 -3.54
N GLY A 48 2.88 -14.27 -4.73
CA GLY A 48 1.70 -15.05 -5.07
C GLY A 48 0.41 -14.40 -4.58
N ASP A 49 -0.67 -15.17 -4.55
CA ASP A 49 -2.00 -14.69 -4.17
C ASP A 49 -2.01 -14.09 -2.77
N ALA A 50 -2.72 -12.97 -2.61
CA ALA A 50 -2.74 -12.20 -1.38
C ALA A 50 -3.20 -13.02 -0.17
N TRP A 51 -4.23 -13.86 -0.32
CA TRP A 51 -4.73 -14.69 0.79
C TRP A 51 -3.69 -15.68 1.34
N THR A 52 -2.73 -16.12 0.51
CA THR A 52 -1.69 -17.09 0.91
C THR A 52 -0.61 -16.47 1.79
N TRP A 53 -0.53 -15.13 1.85
CA TRP A 53 0.50 -14.43 2.60
C TRP A 53 0.48 -14.77 4.08
N TRP A 54 -0.71 -15.03 4.64
CA TRP A 54 -0.86 -15.40 6.05
C TRP A 54 -0.05 -16.64 6.41
N SER A 55 -0.24 -17.73 5.66
CA SER A 55 0.51 -18.96 5.89
C SER A 55 1.99 -18.81 5.49
N GLN A 56 2.29 -18.11 4.40
CA GLN A 56 3.68 -17.90 3.95
C GLN A 56 4.52 -17.05 4.92
N ALA A 57 3.89 -16.20 5.73
CA ALA A 57 4.58 -15.39 6.72
C ALA A 57 5.05 -16.23 7.93
N GLU A 58 4.45 -17.39 8.18
CA GLU A 58 4.85 -18.26 9.29
C GLU A 58 6.35 -18.61 9.24
N GLY A 59 7.02 -18.46 10.38
CA GLY A 59 8.46 -18.69 10.50
C GLY A 59 9.37 -17.65 9.82
N ARG A 60 8.81 -16.71 9.03
CA ARG A 60 9.57 -15.69 8.29
C ARG A 60 9.31 -14.27 8.77
N TYR A 61 8.08 -14.00 9.18
CA TYR A 61 7.60 -12.73 9.71
C TYR A 61 6.70 -13.00 10.91
N ALA A 62 6.70 -12.09 11.88
CA ALA A 62 5.76 -12.21 12.99
C ALA A 62 4.33 -11.95 12.50
N ARG A 63 3.35 -12.63 13.12
CA ARG A 63 1.92 -12.52 12.79
C ARG A 63 1.12 -12.22 14.05
N GLY A 64 -0.01 -11.54 13.91
CA GLY A 64 -0.93 -11.26 15.02
C GLY A 64 -2.19 -10.54 14.58
N HIS A 65 -2.99 -10.09 15.55
CA HIS A 65 -4.30 -9.47 15.32
C HIS A 65 -4.36 -8.00 15.77
N VAL A 66 -3.22 -7.43 16.17
CA VAL A 66 -3.12 -6.02 16.59
C VAL A 66 -2.57 -5.21 15.43
N PRO A 67 -3.29 -4.19 14.92
CA PRO A 67 -2.78 -3.34 13.85
C PRO A 67 -1.59 -2.51 14.33
N ARG A 68 -0.62 -2.29 13.43
CA ARG A 68 0.55 -1.43 13.67
C ARG A 68 0.90 -0.69 12.39
N PRO A 69 1.34 0.57 12.43
CA PRO A 69 1.86 1.23 11.24
C PRO A 69 2.94 0.39 10.56
N GLY A 70 2.84 0.24 9.23
CA GLY A 70 3.71 -0.61 8.41
C GLY A 70 3.32 -2.08 8.36
N ALA A 71 2.43 -2.57 9.25
CA ALA A 71 1.97 -3.96 9.19
C ALA A 71 1.12 -4.20 7.95
N VAL A 72 1.22 -5.40 7.37
CA VAL A 72 0.38 -5.80 6.24
C VAL A 72 -0.84 -6.54 6.76
N ILE A 73 -2.03 -5.99 6.54
CA ILE A 73 -3.29 -6.69 6.77
C ILE A 73 -3.52 -7.70 5.64
N VAL A 74 -3.96 -8.91 5.98
CA VAL A 74 -4.25 -9.98 5.02
C VAL A 74 -5.73 -10.31 5.03
N PHE A 75 -6.43 -9.93 3.98
CA PHE A 75 -7.83 -10.27 3.77
C PHE A 75 -7.97 -11.73 3.36
N ALA A 76 -8.93 -12.43 3.96
CA ALA A 76 -9.18 -13.83 3.67
C ALA A 76 -9.82 -14.01 2.27
N ARG A 77 -9.64 -15.22 1.72
CA ARG A 77 -10.27 -15.60 0.46
C ARG A 77 -11.77 -15.74 0.66
N THR A 78 -12.55 -15.08 -0.20
CA THR A 78 -14.02 -15.21 -0.23
C THR A 78 -14.51 -15.34 -1.67
N SER A 79 -15.80 -15.60 -1.86
CA SER A 79 -16.40 -15.61 -3.21
C SER A 79 -16.27 -14.26 -3.93
N ARG A 80 -16.31 -13.14 -3.19
CA ARG A 80 -16.15 -11.78 -3.73
C ARG A 80 -14.69 -11.35 -3.84
N LEU A 81 -13.80 -11.99 -3.09
CA LEU A 81 -12.37 -11.72 -3.04
C LEU A 81 -11.57 -13.03 -3.23
N PRO A 82 -11.61 -13.65 -4.43
CA PRO A 82 -11.12 -15.01 -4.64
C PRO A 82 -9.59 -15.13 -4.56
N LEU A 83 -8.86 -14.01 -4.72
CA LEU A 83 -7.40 -13.95 -4.56
C LEU A 83 -6.98 -13.38 -3.19
N GLY A 84 -7.95 -13.06 -2.32
CA GLY A 84 -7.69 -12.25 -1.13
C GLY A 84 -7.30 -10.81 -1.50
N HIS A 85 -6.80 -10.10 -0.51
CA HIS A 85 -6.21 -8.77 -0.68
C HIS A 85 -5.18 -8.52 0.41
N VAL A 86 -4.21 -7.66 0.14
CA VAL A 86 -3.26 -7.17 1.13
C VAL A 86 -3.18 -5.66 1.04
N ALA A 87 -3.08 -5.02 2.20
CA ALA A 87 -2.92 -3.58 2.33
C ALA A 87 -1.94 -3.28 3.46
N VAL A 88 -1.30 -2.12 3.44
CA VAL A 88 -0.35 -1.73 4.49
C VAL A 88 -1.01 -0.72 5.40
N VAL A 89 -0.99 -0.96 6.71
CA VAL A 89 -1.52 -0.03 7.71
C VAL A 89 -0.66 1.22 7.70
N SER A 90 -1.19 2.34 7.21
CA SER A 90 -0.49 3.63 7.26
C SER A 90 -0.57 4.23 8.66
N ARG A 91 -1.69 4.00 9.35
CA ARG A 91 -1.91 4.52 10.70
C ARG A 91 -2.94 3.74 11.51
N VAL A 92 -2.77 3.76 12.82
CA VAL A 92 -3.80 3.37 13.79
C VAL A 92 -4.45 4.65 14.32
N VAL A 93 -5.74 4.84 14.05
CA VAL A 93 -6.50 6.04 14.46
C VAL A 93 -7.06 5.83 15.85
N GLU A 94 -7.78 4.72 16.06
CA GLU A 94 -8.22 4.25 17.37
C GLU A 94 -8.38 2.71 17.39
N LYS A 95 -9.08 2.16 18.37
CA LYS A 95 -9.17 0.72 18.62
C LYS A 95 -9.82 -0.07 17.48
N ARG A 96 -10.79 0.51 16.76
CA ARG A 96 -11.52 -0.07 15.62
C ARG A 96 -11.25 0.62 14.29
N VAL A 97 -10.57 1.76 14.28
CA VAL A 97 -10.29 2.52 13.05
C VAL A 97 -8.79 2.57 12.77
N VAL A 98 -8.42 2.12 11.58
CA VAL A 98 -7.08 2.27 11.01
C VAL A 98 -7.18 2.89 9.62
N MET A 99 -6.07 3.40 9.12
CA MET A 99 -5.94 3.86 7.74
C MET A 99 -4.97 2.93 7.00
N LEU A 100 -5.25 2.70 5.73
CA LEU A 100 -4.53 1.78 4.86
C LEU A 100 -3.98 2.52 3.64
N THR A 101 -2.80 2.12 3.20
CA THR A 101 -2.27 2.49 1.90
C THR A 101 -2.10 1.22 1.08
N HIS A 102 -2.73 1.17 -0.09
CA HIS A 102 -2.83 -0.03 -0.92
C HIS A 102 -3.09 0.32 -2.38
N ALA A 103 -3.14 -0.70 -3.24
CA ALA A 103 -3.51 -0.53 -4.64
C ALA A 103 -4.56 -1.56 -5.05
N ASN A 104 -5.24 -1.32 -6.17
CA ASN A 104 -6.15 -2.27 -6.83
C ASN A 104 -7.46 -2.60 -6.08
N TRP A 105 -7.97 -1.69 -5.25
CA TRP A 105 -9.23 -1.92 -4.52
C TRP A 105 -10.42 -1.20 -5.14
N SER A 106 -10.40 0.13 -5.24
CA SER A 106 -11.46 0.88 -5.90
C SER A 106 -11.31 0.86 -7.43
N ARG A 107 -12.32 1.34 -8.15
CA ARG A 107 -12.13 1.81 -9.52
C ARG A 107 -11.87 3.32 -9.50
N GLN A 108 -11.00 3.80 -10.37
CA GLN A 108 -10.81 5.22 -10.62
C GLN A 108 -11.04 5.48 -12.10
N ASN A 109 -12.04 6.30 -12.41
CA ASN A 109 -12.48 6.57 -13.79
C ASN A 109 -12.75 5.28 -14.61
N GLY A 110 -13.26 4.25 -13.94
CA GLY A 110 -13.55 2.94 -14.55
C GLY A 110 -12.39 1.92 -14.50
N GLU A 111 -11.18 2.36 -14.19
CA GLU A 111 -9.97 1.52 -14.16
C GLU A 111 -9.63 1.04 -12.76
N ARG A 112 -9.04 -0.15 -12.62
CA ARG A 112 -8.49 -0.66 -11.36
C ARG A 112 -6.98 -0.53 -11.35
N GLY A 113 -6.39 -0.58 -10.16
CA GLY A 113 -4.96 -0.79 -9.98
C GLY A 113 -4.21 0.39 -9.39
N HIS A 114 -4.86 1.55 -9.31
CA HIS A 114 -4.30 2.75 -8.70
C HIS A 114 -3.99 2.53 -7.22
N ALA A 115 -2.93 3.17 -6.75
CA ALA A 115 -2.65 3.34 -5.34
C ALA A 115 -3.62 4.34 -4.71
N GLU A 116 -4.05 4.03 -3.49
CA GLU A 116 -4.88 4.86 -2.63
C GLU A 116 -4.14 4.99 -1.29
N GLN A 117 -4.01 6.22 -0.79
CA GLN A 117 -3.29 6.53 0.44
C GLN A 117 -4.27 6.83 1.56
N ASP A 118 -3.99 6.32 2.76
CA ASP A 118 -4.75 6.61 3.98
C ASP A 118 -6.26 6.35 3.83
N VAL A 119 -6.63 5.22 3.25
CA VAL A 119 -8.01 4.72 3.13
C VAL A 119 -8.51 4.20 4.48
N THR A 120 -9.68 4.64 4.92
CA THR A 120 -10.29 4.21 6.19
C THR A 120 -10.64 2.71 6.17
N LEU A 121 -10.27 2.02 7.24
CA LEU A 121 -10.67 0.65 7.55
C LEU A 121 -11.29 0.62 8.95
N TYR A 122 -12.48 0.04 9.05
CA TYR A 122 -13.23 -0.06 10.30
C TYR A 122 -13.47 -1.52 10.69
N ASP A 123 -13.12 -1.87 11.93
CA ASP A 123 -13.40 -3.16 12.55
C ASP A 123 -14.88 -3.24 12.99
N VAL A 124 -15.62 -4.14 12.34
CA VAL A 124 -17.02 -4.44 12.62
C VAL A 124 -17.20 -5.76 13.37
N SER A 125 -16.12 -6.42 13.79
CA SER A 125 -16.18 -7.65 14.59
C SER A 125 -16.83 -7.38 15.95
N ASP A 126 -17.61 -8.36 16.42
CA ASP A 126 -18.28 -8.29 17.72
C ASP A 126 -17.26 -8.17 18.87
N ARG A 127 -16.08 -8.78 18.70
CA ARG A 127 -15.05 -8.89 19.74
C ARG A 127 -13.98 -7.81 19.68
N ASN A 128 -14.02 -6.90 18.70
CA ASN A 128 -12.97 -5.91 18.47
C ASN A 128 -11.59 -6.56 18.26
N ASP A 129 -11.56 -7.63 17.48
CA ASP A 129 -10.39 -8.46 17.23
C ASP A 129 -9.94 -8.43 15.76
N TRP A 130 -10.49 -7.49 14.97
CA TRP A 130 -10.20 -7.30 13.56
C TRP A 130 -10.55 -8.50 12.66
N SER A 131 -11.38 -9.45 13.13
CA SER A 131 -11.77 -10.61 12.31
C SER A 131 -12.60 -10.22 11.08
N ASP A 132 -13.35 -9.11 11.19
CA ASP A 132 -14.32 -8.66 10.19
C ASP A 132 -14.25 -7.14 10.05
N VAL A 133 -14.03 -6.66 8.83
CA VAL A 133 -13.79 -5.24 8.56
C VAL A 133 -14.63 -4.70 7.42
N LYS A 134 -14.89 -3.39 7.46
CA LYS A 134 -15.40 -2.62 6.32
C LYS A 134 -14.31 -1.69 5.82
N VAL A 135 -14.17 -1.61 4.50
CA VAL A 135 -13.18 -0.75 3.84
C VAL A 135 -13.93 0.42 3.22
N TRP A 136 -13.47 1.64 3.48
CA TRP A 136 -13.88 2.80 2.71
C TRP A 136 -13.33 2.70 1.28
N PHE A 137 -14.07 3.16 0.29
CA PHE A 137 -13.49 3.38 -1.03
C PHE A 137 -14.26 4.45 -1.78
N ARG A 138 -13.53 5.15 -2.65
CA ARG A 138 -13.98 6.37 -3.33
C ARG A 138 -15.31 6.24 -4.09
N ASP A 139 -15.62 5.05 -4.60
CA ASP A 139 -16.83 4.82 -5.40
C ASP A 139 -18.10 4.65 -4.55
N ASN A 140 -18.02 4.66 -3.22
CA ASN A 140 -19.15 4.33 -2.34
C ASN A 140 -19.61 5.46 -1.40
N GLU A 141 -19.18 6.72 -1.63
CA GLU A 141 -19.49 7.89 -0.78
C GLU A 141 -19.38 7.61 0.75
N GLY A 142 -18.52 6.64 1.16
CA GLY A 142 -18.43 6.15 2.54
C GLY A 142 -17.89 4.72 2.64
N LEU A 143 -17.99 4.11 3.84
CA LEU A 143 -17.66 2.70 4.05
C LEU A 143 -18.48 1.79 3.12
N GLY A 144 -17.80 0.87 2.44
CA GLY A 144 -18.42 -0.17 1.61
C GLY A 144 -19.55 -0.92 2.33
N GLY A 145 -20.60 -1.30 1.59
CA GLY A 145 -21.66 -2.14 2.14
C GLY A 145 -21.22 -3.57 2.51
N SER A 146 -20.06 -4.01 2.02
CA SER A 146 -19.53 -5.37 2.24
C SER A 146 -18.64 -5.44 3.48
N THR A 147 -18.84 -6.50 4.27
CA THR A 147 -17.91 -6.92 5.33
C THR A 147 -16.92 -7.94 4.77
N TYR A 148 -15.64 -7.79 5.12
CA TYR A 148 -14.56 -8.65 4.66
C TYR A 148 -13.87 -9.34 5.84
N PRO A 149 -13.74 -10.68 5.82
CA PRO A 149 -12.98 -11.39 6.83
C PRO A 149 -11.47 -11.18 6.64
N VAL A 150 -10.75 -11.11 7.75
CA VAL A 150 -9.30 -10.85 7.79
C VAL A 150 -8.61 -11.97 8.58
N ASN A 151 -7.49 -12.45 8.07
CA ASN A 151 -6.69 -13.46 8.76
C ASN A 151 -5.83 -12.85 9.88
N GLY A 152 -5.43 -11.58 9.72
CA GLY A 152 -4.64 -10.82 10.68
C GLY A 152 -3.65 -9.88 10.02
N PHE A 153 -2.60 -9.55 10.76
CA PHE A 153 -1.54 -8.62 10.38
C PHE A 153 -0.18 -9.33 10.38
N ILE A 154 0.61 -9.08 9.34
CA ILE A 154 2.00 -9.50 9.23
C ILE A 154 2.89 -8.31 9.62
N TYR A 155 3.84 -8.55 10.50
CA TYR A 155 4.76 -7.54 11.02
C TYR A 155 6.17 -7.73 10.45
N GLY A 156 6.82 -6.62 10.15
CA GLY A 156 8.21 -6.58 9.71
C GLY A 156 8.42 -5.68 8.50
N GLY A 157 9.57 -5.83 7.86
CA GLY A 157 9.97 -4.98 6.74
C GLY A 157 10.37 -3.55 7.16
N THR A 158 10.64 -2.72 6.16
CA THR A 158 10.95 -1.30 6.32
C THR A 158 9.92 -0.52 5.50
N PRO A 159 8.88 0.04 6.14
CA PRO A 159 7.83 0.74 5.43
C PRO A 159 8.35 1.94 4.64
N ALA A 160 7.74 2.20 3.49
CA ALA A 160 8.04 3.36 2.67
C ALA A 160 7.70 4.66 3.40
N ARG A 161 8.48 5.72 3.16
CA ARG A 161 8.25 7.04 3.78
C ARG A 161 6.92 7.67 3.36
N GLU A 162 6.48 7.37 2.14
CA GLU A 162 5.21 7.84 1.57
C GLU A 162 4.02 6.95 1.97
N LEU A 163 4.18 6.09 2.98
CA LEU A 163 3.08 5.21 3.40
C LEU A 163 1.87 6.01 3.93
N THR A 164 2.10 7.15 4.56
CA THR A 164 1.05 8.07 5.03
C THR A 164 1.34 9.47 4.53
N GLY A 165 0.27 10.25 4.28
CA GLY A 165 0.37 11.64 3.86
C GLY A 165 0.91 12.55 4.97
N VAL A 166 1.19 13.81 4.61
CA VAL A 166 1.65 14.81 5.57
C VAL A 166 0.56 15.17 6.60
N ALA A 167 -0.70 15.15 6.16
CA ALA A 167 -1.86 15.47 6.97
C ALA A 167 -3.04 14.54 6.61
N PRO A 168 -2.98 13.25 7.00
CA PRO A 168 -4.08 12.32 6.78
C PRO A 168 -5.33 12.74 7.58
N ASP A 169 -6.51 12.56 6.98
CA ASP A 169 -7.77 13.03 7.53
C ASP A 169 -8.32 12.09 8.61
N TYR A 170 -7.86 12.26 9.85
CA TYR A 170 -8.34 11.46 10.99
C TYR A 170 -9.82 11.70 11.30
N VAL A 171 -10.28 12.93 11.10
CA VAL A 171 -11.66 13.31 11.41
C VAL A 171 -12.58 12.65 10.39
N GLY A 172 -12.22 12.71 9.10
CA GLY A 172 -12.87 11.96 8.03
C GLY A 172 -12.94 10.47 8.33
N ALA A 173 -11.82 9.84 8.73
CA ALA A 173 -11.81 8.42 9.08
C ALA A 173 -12.77 8.05 10.22
N LEU A 174 -12.90 8.90 11.24
CA LEU A 174 -13.85 8.68 12.34
C LEU A 174 -15.31 8.93 11.88
N ILE A 175 -15.54 9.92 11.01
CA ILE A 175 -16.85 10.18 10.42
C ILE A 175 -17.29 8.98 9.57
N ASP A 176 -16.42 8.51 8.67
CA ASP A 176 -16.66 7.31 7.83
C ASP A 176 -17.05 6.09 8.67
N ALA A 177 -16.38 5.90 9.82
CA ALA A 177 -16.56 4.73 10.67
C ALA A 177 -17.86 4.75 11.48
N TYR A 178 -18.26 5.92 11.99
CA TYR A 178 -19.34 6.03 12.99
C TYR A 178 -20.58 6.75 12.51
N VAL A 179 -20.48 7.51 11.42
CA VAL A 179 -21.61 8.21 10.81
C VAL A 179 -21.97 7.48 9.53
N PRO A 180 -22.92 6.51 9.57
CA PRO A 180 -23.33 5.81 8.36
C PRO A 180 -23.89 6.81 7.36
N ASP A 181 -23.51 6.64 6.09
CA ASP A 181 -24.01 7.48 5.02
C ASP A 181 -25.56 7.43 4.98
N THR A 182 -26.17 8.59 4.98
CA THR A 182 -27.62 8.76 5.17
C THR A 182 -28.44 8.48 3.92
N LYS A 183 -27.78 8.20 2.78
CA LYS A 183 -28.41 8.14 1.44
C LYS A 183 -28.42 6.76 0.78
N GLY A 184 -28.52 5.69 1.56
CA GLY A 184 -28.52 4.31 1.06
C GLY A 184 -29.64 3.39 1.59
N ARG A 185 -30.84 3.89 1.85
CA ARG A 185 -32.05 3.06 2.02
C ARG A 185 -32.98 3.20 0.83
#